data_AF-A0A3D3WGR0-F1
#
_entry.id   AF-A0A3D3WGR0-F1
#
_cell.length_a   1.000
_cell.length_b   1.000
_cell.length_c   1.000
_cell.angle_alpha   90.00
_cell.angle_beta   90.00
_cell.angle_gamma   90.00
#
_symmetry.space_group_name_H-M   'P 1'
#
loop_
_entity.id
_entity.type
_entity.pdbx_description
1 polymer ?
#
loop_
_entity_poly.entity_id
_entity_poly.type
_entity_poly.pdbx_seq_one_letter_code
_entity_poly.pdbx_strand_id
1 'polypeptide(L)' 'RTGMAPGKTPLEVEKNLLKRVPEHALKEAHHWLILHGRYCCVARKPRCSDCIIKDLCRFKDKTPD' A
#
# COMPACT_ATOMS: atom_id res chain seq x y z
N ARG A 1 -1.07 5.80 -2.96
CA ARG A 1 0.32 5.68 -3.49
C ARG A 1 0.46 4.45 -4.36
N THR A 2 0.38 3.22 -3.84
CA THR A 2 0.49 1.99 -4.66
C THR A 2 -0.60 1.84 -5.73
N GLY A 3 -1.80 2.37 -5.47
CA GLY A 3 -2.97 2.20 -6.33
C GLY A 3 -3.79 0.93 -6.04
N MET A 4 -3.45 0.19 -4.98
CA MET A 4 -4.07 -1.09 -4.63
C MET A 4 -5.53 -0.96 -4.18
N ALA A 5 -5.95 0.15 -3.58
CA ALA A 5 -7.35 0.41 -3.22
C ALA A 5 -7.59 1.94 -3.19
N PRO A 6 -7.89 2.59 -4.33
CA PRO A 6 -8.17 4.02 -4.35
C PRO A 6 -9.51 4.31 -3.65
N GLY A 7 -9.58 5.42 -2.91
CA GLY A 7 -10.79 5.88 -2.23
C GLY A 7 -10.55 7.26 -1.62
N LYS A 8 -11.61 8.07 -1.51
CA LYS A 8 -11.57 9.40 -0.89
C LYS A 8 -11.81 9.34 0.62
N THR A 9 -12.51 8.30 1.08
CA THR A 9 -12.82 8.07 2.49
C THR A 9 -12.22 6.74 2.97
N PRO A 10 -11.96 6.57 4.29
CA PRO A 10 -11.51 5.29 4.84
C PRO A 10 -12.45 4.13 4.50
N LEU A 11 -13.77 4.37 4.56
CA LEU A 11 -14.79 3.37 4.24
C LEU A 11 -14.73 2.90 2.77
N GLU A 12 -14.48 3.82 1.83
CA GLU A 12 -14.29 3.45 0.42
C GLU A 12 -13.04 2.60 0.22
N VAL A 13 -11.94 2.96 0.88
CA VAL A 13 -10.68 2.20 0.82
C VAL A 13 -10.86 0.79 1.39
N GLU A 14 -11.52 0.66 2.54
CA GLU A 14 -11.83 -0.63 3.17
C GLU A 14 -12.66 -1.53 2.25
N LYS A 15 -13.77 -1.01 1.70
CA LYS A 15 -14.61 -1.76 0.75
C LYS A 15 -13.84 -2.21 -0.48
N ASN A 16 -12.91 -1.39 -0.97
CA ASN A 16 -12.07 -1.75 -2.12
C ASN A 16 -10.99 -2.78 -1.78
N LEU A 17 -10.46 -2.77 -0.55
CA LEU A 17 -9.53 -3.81 -0.08
C LEU A 17 -10.23 -5.16 0.07
N LEU A 18 -11.42 -5.20 0.69
CA LEU A 18 -12.20 -6.42 0.86
C LEU A 18 -12.54 -7.11 -0.48
N LYS A 19 -12.69 -6.33 -1.57
CA LYS A 19 -12.94 -6.87 -2.91
C LYS A 19 -11.71 -7.44 -3.61
N ARG A 20 -10.50 -7.02 -3.21
CA ARG A 20 -9.23 -7.33 -3.92
C ARG A 20 -8.37 -8.32 -3.17
N VAL A 21 -8.45 -8.34 -1.85
CA VAL A 21 -7.68 -9.24 -0.99
C VAL A 21 -8.48 -10.53 -0.78
N PRO A 22 -7.88 -11.71 -1.02
CA PRO A 22 -8.53 -12.98 -0.70
C PRO A 22 -8.95 -13.06 0.78
N GLU A 23 -10.10 -13.65 1.06
CA GLU A 23 -10.68 -13.68 2.42
C GLU A 23 -9.73 -14.27 3.47
N HIS A 24 -9.02 -15.34 3.12
CA HIS A 24 -8.05 -16.01 4.00
C HIS A 24 -6.81 -15.16 4.32
N ALA A 25 -6.57 -14.06 3.60
CA ALA A 25 -5.40 -13.21 3.75
C ALA A 25 -5.73 -11.83 4.34
N LEU A 26 -6.98 -11.57 4.73
CA LEU A 26 -7.42 -10.24 5.17
C LEU A 26 -6.67 -9.73 6.41
N LYS A 27 -6.47 -10.59 7.41
CA LYS A 27 -5.80 -10.24 8.66
C LYS A 27 -4.32 -9.98 8.44
N GLU A 28 -3.68 -10.80 7.64
CA GLU A 28 -2.27 -10.72 7.28
C GLU A 28 -2.03 -9.48 6.42
N ALA A 29 -2.87 -9.24 5.42
CA ALA A 29 -2.82 -8.07 4.56
C ALA A 29 -2.96 -6.77 5.37
N HIS A 30 -3.83 -6.73 6.37
CA HIS A 30 -3.92 -5.58 7.28
C HIS A 30 -2.57 -5.26 7.95
N HIS A 31 -1.93 -6.27 8.56
CA HIS A 31 -0.62 -6.09 9.18
C HIS A 31 0.46 -5.73 8.16
N TRP A 32 0.49 -6.38 6.99
CA TRP A 32 1.46 -6.07 5.93
C TRP A 32 1.33 -4.61 5.47
N LEU A 33 0.12 -4.11 5.24
CA LEU A 33 -0.10 -2.74 4.81
C LEU A 33 0.31 -1.72 5.89
N ILE A 34 0.03 -2.00 7.16
CA ILE A 34 0.47 -1.15 8.29
C ILE A 34 2.00 -1.12 8.39
N LEU A 35 2.64 -2.29 8.42
CA LEU A 35 4.09 -2.40 8.55
C LEU A 35 4.80 -1.79 7.34
N HIS A 36 4.28 -2.02 6.14
CA HIS A 36 4.81 -1.42 4.92
C HIS A 36 4.70 0.11 4.96
N GLY A 37 3.56 0.67 5.38
CA GLY A 37 3.41 2.11 5.55
C GLY A 37 4.32 2.71 6.63
N ARG A 38 4.55 1.98 7.72
CA ARG A 38 5.37 2.42 8.86
C ARG A 38 6.87 2.40 8.55
N TYR A 39 7.36 1.40 7.83
CA TYR A 39 8.80 1.17 7.67
C TYR A 39 9.34 1.43 6.26
N CYS A 40 8.49 1.38 5.22
CA CYS A 40 8.92 1.52 3.82
C CYS A 40 8.25 2.72 3.13
N CYS A 41 6.92 2.73 3.04
CA CYS A 41 6.13 3.75 2.34
C CYS A 41 5.76 4.92 3.26
N VAL A 42 6.75 5.49 3.94
CA VAL A 42 6.55 6.56 4.93
C VAL A 42 6.05 7.86 4.28
N ALA A 43 5.36 8.69 5.08
CA ALA A 43 4.62 9.86 4.57
C ALA A 43 5.48 10.88 3.81
N ARG A 44 6.67 11.22 4.33
CA ARG A 44 7.52 12.27 3.76
C ARG A 44 8.42 11.78 2.62
N LYS A 45 9.44 10.96 2.92
CA LYS A 45 10.39 10.40 1.94
C LYS A 45 10.28 8.87 1.92
N PRO A 46 9.38 8.29 1.10
CA PRO A 46 9.22 6.83 1.03
C PRO A 46 10.52 6.19 0.52
N ARG A 47 10.85 5.00 1.03
CA ARG A 47 12.03 4.23 0.60
C ARG A 47 11.69 3.44 -0.66
N CYS A 48 11.45 4.16 -1.76
CA CYS A 48 10.98 3.54 -3.00
C CYS A 48 12.01 2.60 -3.63
N SER A 49 13.30 2.85 -3.46
CA SER A 49 14.37 1.98 -3.94
C SER A 49 14.42 0.63 -3.23
N ASP A 50 14.26 0.63 -1.90
CA ASP A 50 14.22 -0.59 -1.06
C ASP A 50 12.84 -1.29 -1.04
N CYS A 51 11.88 -0.79 -1.81
CA CYS A 51 10.50 -1.27 -1.76
C CYS A 51 10.33 -2.57 -2.56
N ILE A 52 9.94 -3.65 -1.86
CA ILE A 52 9.71 -4.98 -2.47
C ILE A 52 8.60 -5.03 -3.54
N ILE A 53 7.73 -4.02 -3.59
CA ILE A 53 6.64 -3.90 -4.57
C ILE A 53 6.82 -2.66 -5.47
N LYS A 54 8.05 -2.16 -5.63
CA LYS A 54 8.37 -0.94 -6.40
C LYS A 54 7.85 -1.02 -7.83
N ASP A 55 8.01 -2.16 -8.48
CA ASP A 55 7.59 -2.47 -9.85
C ASP A 55 6.06 -2.51 -9.98
N LEU A 56 5.35 -3.06 -8.99
CA LEU A 56 3.89 -3.12 -8.96
C LEU A 56 3.23 -1.80 -8.53
N CYS A 57 3.97 -0.94 -7.83
CA CYS A 57 3.48 0.32 -7.29
C CYS A 57 3.26 1.37 -8.39
N ARG A 58 2.01 1.87 -8.49
CA ARG A 58 1.57 2.89 -9.47
C ARG A 58 1.83 4.34 -9.03
N PHE A 59 2.63 4.56 -7.98
CA PHE A 59 3.00 5.90 -7.56
C PHE A 59 3.96 6.51 -8.58
N LYS A 60 3.65 7.72 -9.09
CA LYS A 60 4.46 8.38 -10.13
C LYS A 60 5.76 8.97 -9.58
N ASP A 61 5.68 9.64 -8.42
CA ASP A 61 6.81 10.37 -7.83
C ASP A 61 7.66 9.48 -6.91
N LYS A 62 8.14 8.34 -7.46
CA LYS A 62 9.00 7.41 -6.70
C LYS A 62 10.28 8.13 -6.28
N THR A 63 10.68 7.96 -5.02
CA THR A 63 11.95 8.50 -4.52
C THR A 63 13.11 7.78 -5.23
N PRO A 64 14.00 8.53 -5.92
CA PRO A 64 15.21 7.96 -6.50
C PRO A 64 16.23 7.61 -5.41
N ASP A 65 17.22 6.79 -5.78
CA ASP A 65 18.37 6.45 -4.94
C ASP A 65 19.20 7.69 -4.56
#